data_AF-A0A970CPW9-F1
#
_entry.id   AF-A0A970CPW9-F1
#
_cell.length_a   1.000
_cell.length_b   1.000
_cell.length_c   1.000
_cell.angle_alpha   90.00
_cell.angle_beta   90.00
_cell.angle_gamma   90.00
#
_symmetry.space_group_name_H-M   'P 1'
#
loop_
_entity.id
_entity.type
_entity.pdbx_description
1 polymer ?
#
loop_
_entity_poly.entity_id
_entity_poly.type
_entity_poly.pdbx_seq_one_letter_code
_entity_poly.pdbx_strand_id
1 'polypeptide(L)' 'MILKLKESEIEALLKEKIEFIENKDLSEDEAFALSDSVRDVQVYYAQNNNVNLAEKYAKIADEIDRQIDNN' A
#
# COMPACT_ATOMS: atom_id res chain seq x y z
N MET A 1 0.17 -14.20 -5.80
CA MET A 1 0.59 -14.01 -4.41
C MET A 1 -0.53 -13.41 -3.58
N ILE A 2 -0.65 -13.80 -2.31
CA ILE A 2 -1.63 -13.22 -1.39
C ILE A 2 -0.92 -12.24 -0.45
N LEU A 3 -1.24 -10.96 -0.56
CA LEU A 3 -0.72 -9.92 0.34
C LEU A 3 -1.44 -9.97 1.70
N LYS A 4 -0.66 -9.90 2.77
CA LYS A 4 -1.14 -9.89 4.15
C LYS A 4 -0.92 -8.51 4.75
N LEU A 5 -1.97 -7.71 4.78
CA LEU A 5 -2.00 -6.39 5.42
C LEU A 5 -2.82 -6.45 6.71
N LYS A 6 -2.55 -5.54 7.65
CA LYS A 6 -3.39 -5.36 8.84
C LYS A 6 -4.69 -4.66 8.46
N GLU A 7 -5.74 -4.90 9.25
CA GLU A 7 -7.04 -4.25 9.08
C GLU A 7 -6.92 -2.72 8.99
N SER A 8 -6.11 -2.09 9.86
CA SER A 8 -5.90 -0.64 9.86
C SER A 8 -5.09 -0.08 8.68
N GLU A 9 -4.38 -0.95 7.97
CA GLU A 9 -3.67 -0.64 6.71
C GLU A 9 -4.67 -0.74 5.55
N ILE A 10 -5.49 -1.79 5.52
CA ILE A 10 -6.58 -1.97 4.54
C ILE A 10 -7.56 -0.80 4.62
N GLU A 11 -8.01 -0.43 5.82
CA GLU A 11 -8.87 0.75 6.03
C GLU A 11 -8.25 2.05 5.50
N ALA A 12 -6.92 2.19 5.61
CA ALA A 12 -6.22 3.36 5.09
C ALA A 12 -6.26 3.39 3.55
N LEU A 13 -6.02 2.24 2.92
CA LEU A 13 -6.09 2.11 1.46
C LEU A 13 -7.49 2.47 0.94
N LEU A 14 -8.53 1.90 1.55
CA LEU A 14 -9.91 2.16 1.15
C LEU A 14 -10.31 3.62 1.34
N LYS A 15 -9.79 4.29 2.37
CA LYS A 15 -10.04 5.73 2.61
C LYS A 15 -9.49 6.61 1.47
N GLU A 16 -8.36 6.23 0.89
CA GLU A 16 -7.76 6.91 -0.26
C GLU A 16 -8.26 6.39 -1.60
N LYS A 17 -9.29 5.53 -1.59
CA LYS A 17 -9.89 4.89 -2.77
C LYS A 17 -8.91 3.99 -3.52
N ILE A 18 -7.90 3.46 -2.83
CA ILE A 18 -7.06 2.39 -3.35
C ILE A 18 -7.83 1.09 -3.15
N GLU A 19 -8.19 0.44 -4.25
CA GLU A 19 -8.90 -0.83 -4.21
C GLU A 19 -7.97 -1.94 -3.71
N PHE A 20 -8.38 -2.61 -2.64
CA PHE A 20 -7.70 -3.78 -2.11
C PHE A 20 -8.73 -4.87 -1.80
N ILE A 21 -8.49 -6.07 -2.31
CA ILE A 21 -9.34 -7.23 -2.06
C ILE A 21 -8.52 -8.22 -1.24
N GLU A 22 -8.92 -8.39 0.02
CA GLU A 22 -8.28 -9.33 0.92
C GLU A 22 -8.38 -10.76 0.37
N ASN A 23 -7.31 -11.55 0.54
CA ASN A 23 -7.20 -12.94 0.08
C ASN A 23 -7.30 -13.14 -1.45
N LYS A 24 -7.31 -12.06 -2.24
CA LYS A 24 -7.10 -12.18 -3.69
C LYS A 24 -5.68 -12.64 -3.96
N ASP A 25 -5.55 -13.65 -4.80
CA ASP A 25 -4.26 -14.05 -5.35
C ASP A 25 -3.90 -13.08 -6.48
N LEU A 26 -3.03 -12.11 -6.18
CA LEU A 26 -2.57 -11.08 -7.09
C LEU A 26 -1.45 -11.60 -7.99
N SER A 27 -1.43 -11.21 -9.25
CA SER A 27 -0.20 -11.29 -10.04
C SER A 27 0.86 -10.33 -9.48
N GLU A 28 2.13 -10.58 -9.82
CA GLU A 28 3.24 -9.72 -9.43
C GLU A 28 3.05 -8.28 -9.95
N ASP A 29 2.62 -8.13 -11.20
CA ASP A 29 2.29 -6.83 -11.80
C ASP A 29 1.17 -6.09 -11.04
N GLU A 30 0.13 -6.80 -10.59
CA GLU A 30 -0.94 -6.20 -9.77
C GLU A 30 -0.44 -5.78 -8.39
N ALA A 31 0.48 -6.53 -7.80
CA ALA A 31 1.08 -6.20 -6.51
C ALA A 31 2.00 -4.96 -6.62
N PHE A 32 2.80 -4.86 -7.68
CA PHE A 32 3.59 -3.66 -7.97
C PHE A 32 2.71 -2.43 -8.23
N ALA A 33 1.66 -2.57 -9.04
CA ALA A 33 0.72 -1.48 -9.30
C ALA A 33 0.01 -1.00 -8.01
N LEU A 34 -0.28 -1.92 -7.09
CA LEU A 34 -0.80 -1.56 -5.77
C LEU A 34 0.25 -0.77 -4.97
N SER A 35 1.50 -1.24 -4.90
CA SER A 35 2.59 -0.55 -4.20
C SER A 35 2.80 0.87 -4.73
N ASP A 36 2.83 1.04 -6.06
CA ASP A 36 2.94 2.34 -6.71
C ASP A 36 1.80 3.29 -6.33
N SER A 37 0.56 2.79 -6.31
CA SER A 37 -0.61 3.57 -5.89
C SER A 37 -0.49 4.05 -4.43
N VAL A 38 0.07 3.21 -3.55
CA VAL A 38 0.32 3.58 -2.14
C VAL A 38 1.43 4.63 -2.03
N ARG A 39 2.47 4.53 -2.86
CA ARG A 39 3.56 5.52 -2.92
C ARG A 39 3.09 6.86 -3.45
N ASP A 40 2.19 6.90 -4.42
CA ASP A 40 1.60 8.16 -4.89
C ASP A 40 0.88 8.92 -3.76
N VAL A 41 0.12 8.20 -2.93
CA VAL A 41 -0.53 8.77 -1.74
C VAL A 41 0.50 9.24 -0.71
N GLN A 42 1.56 8.46 -0.48
CA GLN A 42 2.67 8.85 0.40
C GLN A 42 3.31 10.17 -0.05
N VAL A 43 3.61 10.29 -1.36
CA VAL A 43 4.19 11.50 -1.95
C VAL A 43 3.23 12.68 -1.82
N TYR A 44 1.94 12.48 -2.08
CA TYR A 44 0.92 13.52 -1.90
C TYR A 44 0.93 14.07 -0.47
N TYR A 45 0.92 13.20 0.55
CA TYR A 45 0.94 13.66 1.94
C TYR A 45 2.25 14.31 2.34
N ALA A 46 3.39 13.84 1.81
CA ALA A 46 4.70 14.44 2.05
C ALA A 46 4.75 15.88 1.49
N GLN A 47 4.25 16.09 0.27
CA GLN A 47 4.19 17.41 -0.36
C GLN A 47 3.26 18.38 0.40
N ASN A 48 2.23 17.87 1.06
CA ASN A 48 1.32 18.65 1.90
C ASN A 48 1.79 18.82 3.36
N ASN A 49 3.06 18.51 3.67
CA ASN A 49 3.64 18.56 5.01
C ASN A 49 2.91 17.68 6.05
N ASN A 50 2.13 16.69 5.62
CA ASN A 50 1.50 15.74 6.52
C ASN A 50 2.41 14.52 6.71
N VAL A 51 3.49 14.74 7.48
CA VAL A 51 4.56 13.76 7.69
C VAL A 51 4.04 12.45 8.27
N ASN A 52 3.07 12.52 9.21
CA ASN A 52 2.52 11.34 9.86
C ASN A 52 1.80 10.42 8.86
N LEU A 53 0.99 10.97 7.95
CA LEU A 53 0.32 10.17 6.93
C LEU A 53 1.31 9.69 5.88
N ALA A 54 2.26 10.53 5.46
CA ALA A 54 3.31 10.11 4.54
C ALA A 54 4.09 8.90 5.08
N GLU A 55 4.50 8.93 6.35
CA GLU A 55 5.18 7.81 6.99
C GLU A 55 4.29 6.58 7.10
N LYS A 56 2.99 6.76 7.38
CA LYS A 56 2.03 5.64 7.40
C LYS A 56 1.97 4.92 6.05
N TYR A 57 1.81 5.66 4.95
CA TYR A 57 1.72 5.05 3.62
C TYR A 57 3.06 4.50 3.13
N ALA A 58 4.19 5.11 3.52
CA ALA A 58 5.52 4.54 3.24
C ALA A 58 5.65 3.13 3.83
N LYS A 59 5.25 2.95 5.10
CA LYS A 59 5.31 1.64 5.78
C LYS A 59 4.41 0.60 5.10
N ILE A 60 3.27 1.01 4.57
CA ILE A 60 2.37 0.10 3.84
C ILE A 60 3.01 -0.34 2.52
N ALA A 61 3.55 0.60 1.74
CA ALA A 61 4.25 0.28 0.50
C ALA A 61 5.46 -0.63 0.73
N ASP A 62 6.28 -0.33 1.75
CA ASP A 62 7.45 -1.16 2.10
C ASP A 62 7.04 -2.58 2.50
N GLU A 63 5.91 -2.74 3.20
CA GLU A 63 5.39 -4.06 3.56
C GLU A 63 4.89 -4.83 2.34
N ILE A 64 4.26 -4.16 1.37
CA ILE A 64 3.85 -4.77 0.09
C ILE A 64 5.10 -5.21 -0.68
N ASP A 65 6.07 -4.33 -0.89
CA ASP A 65 7.31 -4.62 -1.61
C ASP A 65 8.07 -5.79 -0.98
N ARG A 66 8.17 -5.80 0.36
CA ARG A 66 8.77 -6.92 1.10
C ARG A 66 8.07 -8.24 0.84
N GLN A 67 6.74 -8.24 0.72
CA GLN A 67 6.00 -9.46 0.40
C GLN A 67 6.13 -9.84 -1.07
N ILE A 68 6.32 -8.88 -1.96
CA ILE A 68 6.62 -9.16 -3.37
C ILE A 68 7.95 -9.89 -3.50
N ASP A 69 9.02 -9.34 -2.91
CA ASP A 69 10.38 -9.89 -2.98
C ASP A 69 10.52 -11.30 -2.34
N ASN A 70 9.60 -11.68 -1.44
CA ASN A 70 9.65 -12.95 -0.70
C ASN A 70 8.76 -14.06 -1.29
N ASN A 71 8.05 -13.82 -2.40
CA ASN A 71 7.25 -14.82 -3.12
C ASN A 71 7.96 -15.29 -4.38
#